data_AF-A0A4Y7PK12-F1
#
_entry.id   AF-A0A4Y7PK12-F1
#
_cell.length_a   1.000
_cell.length_b   1.000
_cell.length_c   1.000
_cell.angle_alpha   90.00
_cell.angle_beta   90.00
_cell.angle_gamma   90.00
#
_symmetry.space_group_name_H-M   'P 1'
#
loop_
_entity.id
_entity.type
_entity.pdbx_description
1 polymer ?
#
loop_
_entity_poly.entity_id
_entity_poly.type
_entity_poly.pdbx_seq_one_letter_code
_entity_poly.pdbx_strand_id
1 'polypeptide(L)'
;RHPKLWFKDGNIILTTNASMFRVHQGVLSMHSSVFDDLFSLPQQDSDKVNLTFDGLSVVEISDADADFTHLLRFFYDRRYYQGGTPTTFEIISGLLRMSTKYQLDELRAEIISHLALAYPSTLEKYIEAVEPKAQLPLFPPFEGQHFTIVALARETDASTLLPAAL
;
A
#
# COMPACT_ATOMS: atom_id res chain seq x y z
N ARG A 1 15.81 -7.48 10.15
CA ARG A 1 14.58 -8.26 10.48
C ARG A 1 13.57 -7.30 11.10
N HIS A 2 12.34 -7.25 10.60
CA HIS A 2 11.31 -6.34 11.08
C HIS A 2 10.67 -6.85 12.40
N PRO A 3 10.50 -6.01 13.44
CA PRO A 3 10.12 -6.48 14.78
C PRO A 3 8.69 -7.04 14.88
N LYS A 4 7.75 -6.57 14.04
CA LYS A 4 6.34 -6.99 14.06
C LYS A 4 5.92 -7.89 12.90
N LEU A 5 6.78 -8.08 11.91
CA LEU A 5 6.47 -8.79 10.65
C LEU A 5 7.47 -9.93 10.48
N TRP A 6 7.64 -10.69 11.55
CA TRP A 6 8.55 -11.83 11.62
C TRP A 6 7.83 -12.98 12.32
N PHE A 7 7.09 -13.77 11.53
CA PHE A 7 6.27 -14.86 12.01
C PHE A 7 7.07 -16.15 12.10
N LYS A 8 6.95 -16.87 13.22
CA LYS A 8 7.70 -18.11 13.48
C LYS A 8 7.34 -19.22 12.48
N ASP A 9 6.09 -19.22 12.04
CA ASP A 9 5.47 -20.13 11.07
C ASP A 9 5.48 -19.59 9.63
N GLY A 10 6.01 -18.38 9.41
CA GLY A 10 6.15 -17.82 8.06
C GLY A 10 6.99 -18.73 7.16
N ASN A 11 6.52 -18.90 5.92
CA ASN A 11 7.03 -19.84 4.93
C ASN A 11 7.76 -19.15 3.76
N ILE A 12 7.96 -17.83 3.83
CA ILE A 12 8.77 -17.06 2.90
C ILE A 12 9.45 -15.90 3.60
N ILE A 13 10.63 -15.52 3.10
CA ILE A 13 11.33 -14.32 3.53
C ILE A 13 11.29 -13.30 2.39
N LEU A 14 10.80 -12.11 2.68
CA LEU A 14 10.81 -10.98 1.75
C LEU A 14 11.83 -9.97 2.25
N THR A 15 12.64 -9.41 1.35
CA THR A 15 13.65 -8.42 1.71
C THR A 15 13.53 -7.18 0.86
N THR A 16 13.55 -6.01 1.51
CA THR A 16 13.74 -4.71 0.85
C THR A 16 15.20 -4.30 1.02
N ASN A 17 15.54 -3.08 0.59
CA ASN A 17 16.87 -2.51 0.84
C ASN A 17 17.20 -2.27 2.33
N ALA A 18 16.20 -2.23 3.22
CA ALA A 18 16.38 -1.89 4.64
C ALA A 18 15.87 -2.96 5.61
N SER A 19 14.85 -3.73 5.23
CA SER A 19 14.17 -4.68 6.12
C SER A 19 14.10 -6.09 5.55
N MET A 20 13.93 -7.04 6.47
CA MET A 20 13.60 -8.42 6.15
C MET A 20 12.33 -8.80 6.89
N PHE A 21 11.42 -9.44 6.19
CA PHE A 21 10.11 -9.86 6.66
C PHE A 21 10.03 -11.37 6.55
N ARG A 22 9.46 -12.04 7.54
CA ARG A 22 9.15 -13.46 7.47
C ARG A 22 7.65 -13.62 7.59
N VAL A 23 7.00 -13.96 6.48
CA VAL A 23 5.54 -13.88 6.28
C VAL A 23 5.01 -15.14 5.58
N HIS A 24 3.72 -15.16 5.24
CA HIS A 24 3.04 -16.30 4.63
C HIS A 24 2.68 -16.01 3.17
N GLN A 25 3.17 -16.84 2.24
CA GLN A 25 2.88 -16.72 0.81
C GLN A 25 1.37 -16.68 0.54
N GLY A 26 0.62 -17.62 1.13
CA GLY A 26 -0.83 -17.71 0.92
C GLY A 26 -1.62 -16.47 1.34
N VAL A 27 -1.17 -15.73 2.36
CA VAL A 27 -1.83 -14.46 2.76
C VAL A 27 -1.66 -13.41 1.66
N LEU A 28 -0.47 -13.31 1.07
CA LEU A 28 -0.18 -12.34 0.01
C LEU A 28 -0.86 -12.75 -1.31
N SER A 29 -0.74 -14.02 -1.72
CA SER A 29 -1.38 -14.57 -2.92
C SER A 29 -2.90 -14.46 -2.89
N MET A 30 -3.53 -14.64 -1.72
CA MET A 30 -4.99 -14.55 -1.59
C MET A 30 -5.54 -13.18 -1.98
N HIS A 31 -4.75 -12.13 -1.82
CA HIS A 31 -5.18 -10.76 -2.12
C HIS A 31 -4.57 -10.20 -3.41
N SER A 32 -3.57 -10.86 -4.00
CA SER A 32 -2.80 -10.36 -5.13
C SER A 32 -2.41 -11.49 -6.08
N SER A 33 -2.93 -11.43 -7.30
CA SER A 33 -2.46 -12.25 -8.43
C SER A 33 -0.96 -12.07 -8.69
N VAL A 34 -0.45 -10.85 -8.53
CA VAL A 34 0.97 -10.54 -8.74
C VAL A 34 1.87 -11.30 -7.75
N PHE A 35 1.47 -11.40 -6.48
CA PHE A 35 2.21 -12.23 -5.52
C PHE A 35 2.04 -13.73 -5.80
N ASP A 36 0.86 -14.16 -6.23
CA ASP A 36 0.62 -15.55 -6.59
C ASP A 36 1.51 -16.01 -7.74
N ASP A 37 1.59 -15.20 -8.80
CA ASP A 37 2.50 -15.42 -9.92
C ASP A 37 3.97 -15.37 -9.46
N LEU A 38 4.34 -14.38 -8.66
CA LEU A 38 5.71 -14.21 -8.14
C LEU A 38 6.21 -15.44 -7.38
N PHE A 39 5.33 -16.11 -6.63
CA PHE A 39 5.69 -17.29 -5.84
C PHE A 39 5.53 -18.61 -6.61
N SER A 40 4.69 -18.63 -7.64
CA SER A 40 4.43 -19.81 -8.47
C SER A 40 5.48 -20.02 -9.56
N LEU A 41 6.16 -18.97 -10.00
CA LEU A 41 7.21 -19.07 -11.01
C LEU A 41 8.39 -19.90 -10.44
N PRO A 42 8.82 -20.98 -11.11
CA PRO A 42 10.07 -21.63 -10.76
C PRO A 42 11.17 -20.59 -10.90
N GLN A 43 11.84 -20.24 -9.80
CA GLN A 43 13.02 -19.38 -9.83
C GLN A 43 14.02 -20.06 -10.77
N GLN A 44 14.06 -19.63 -12.04
CA GLN A 44 14.92 -20.25 -13.03
C GLN A 44 16.36 -20.11 -12.54
N ASP A 45 17.11 -21.22 -12.64
CA ASP A 45 18.54 -21.38 -12.33
C ASP A 45 19.47 -20.48 -13.19
N SER A 46 19.21 -19.18 -13.24
CA SER A 46 20.10 -18.19 -13.83
C SER A 46 20.58 -17.22 -12.75
N ASP A 47 21.74 -17.56 -12.19
CA ASP A 47 22.69 -16.69 -11.47
C ASP A 47 22.26 -16.04 -10.15
N LYS A 48 21.00 -16.15 -9.72
CA LYS A 48 20.63 -15.92 -8.32
C LYS A 48 20.61 -17.26 -7.61
N VAL A 49 21.74 -17.64 -7.01
CA VAL A 49 21.81 -18.71 -5.98
C VAL A 49 20.52 -18.65 -5.20
N ASN A 50 19.70 -19.72 -5.21
CA ASN A 50 18.47 -19.81 -4.42
C ASN A 50 18.79 -19.35 -2.99
N LEU A 51 18.53 -18.07 -2.70
CA LEU A 51 18.96 -17.45 -1.46
C LEU A 51 18.04 -18.06 -0.42
N THR A 52 18.58 -19.03 0.31
CA THR A 52 17.88 -19.66 1.40
C THR A 52 18.38 -19.03 2.68
N PHE A 53 17.44 -18.57 3.51
CA PHE A 53 17.73 -18.09 4.84
C PHE A 53 16.88 -18.90 5.82
N ASP A 54 17.53 -19.54 6.78
CA ASP A 54 16.90 -20.53 7.68
C ASP A 54 16.11 -21.63 6.90
N GLY A 55 16.57 -22.00 5.71
CA GLY A 55 15.93 -23.00 4.84
C GLY A 55 14.67 -22.52 4.11
N LEU A 56 14.34 -21.22 4.17
CA LEU A 56 13.21 -20.60 3.47
C LEU A 56 13.68 -19.84 2.24
N SER A 57 12.84 -19.81 1.20
CA SER A 57 13.07 -18.97 0.01
C SER A 57 13.08 -17.49 0.40
N VAL A 58 14.09 -16.78 -0.10
CA VAL A 58 14.22 -15.33 0.03
C VAL A 58 13.88 -14.67 -1.30
N VAL A 59 12.92 -13.75 -1.27
CA VAL A 59 12.53 -12.93 -2.43
C VAL A 59 12.86 -11.47 -2.15
N GLU A 60 13.65 -10.88 -3.02
CA GLU A 60 13.99 -9.47 -2.99
C GLU A 60 12.87 -8.64 -3.61
N ILE A 61 12.43 -7.62 -2.88
CA ILE A 61 11.39 -6.68 -3.25
C ILE A 61 12.06 -5.34 -3.54
N SER A 62 11.82 -4.80 -4.73
CA SER A 62 12.42 -3.54 -5.19
C SER A 62 11.70 -2.28 -4.70
N ASP A 63 10.59 -2.44 -3.99
CA ASP A 63 9.78 -1.34 -3.46
C ASP A 63 10.44 -0.61 -2.31
N ALA A 64 10.00 0.63 -2.10
CA ALA A 64 10.39 1.41 -0.94
C ALA A 64 10.01 0.68 0.35
N ASP A 65 10.97 0.56 1.27
CA ASP A 65 10.79 -0.19 2.52
C ASP A 65 9.57 0.27 3.32
N ALA A 66 9.33 1.58 3.38
CA ALA A 66 8.20 2.17 4.09
C ALA A 66 6.85 1.73 3.49
N ASP A 67 6.68 1.89 2.18
CA ASP A 67 5.44 1.53 1.46
C ASP A 67 5.16 0.02 1.55
N PHE A 68 6.19 -0.80 1.37
CA PHE A 68 6.04 -2.24 1.49
C PHE A 68 5.73 -2.68 2.93
N THR A 69 6.31 -2.01 3.92
CA THR A 69 5.97 -2.23 5.34
C THR A 69 4.51 -1.85 5.61
N HIS A 70 4.01 -0.74 5.05
CA HIS A 70 2.60 -0.35 5.15
C HIS A 70 1.69 -1.45 4.60
N LEU A 71 2.01 -2.00 3.42
CA LEU A 71 1.27 -3.09 2.81
C LEU A 71 1.24 -4.35 3.68
N LEU A 72 2.41 -4.80 4.17
CA LEU A 72 2.46 -5.98 5.02
C LEU A 72 1.70 -5.76 6.33
N ARG A 73 1.80 -4.57 6.93
CA ARG A 73 1.02 -4.25 8.12
C ARG A 73 -0.48 -4.27 7.85
N PHE A 74 -0.94 -3.83 6.68
CA PHE A 74 -2.35 -3.95 6.30
C PHE A 74 -2.83 -5.40 6.29
N PHE A 75 -2.06 -6.35 5.75
CA PHE A 75 -2.45 -7.76 5.73
C PHE A 75 -2.49 -8.42 7.12
N TYR A 76 -1.61 -8.02 8.02
CA TYR A 76 -1.43 -8.72 9.31
C TYR A 76 -2.05 -7.99 10.52
N ASP A 77 -2.40 -6.72 10.40
CA ASP A 77 -3.00 -5.90 11.45
C ASP A 77 -4.31 -5.28 10.95
N ARG A 78 -5.44 -5.89 11.30
CA ARG A 78 -6.79 -5.44 10.90
C ARG A 78 -7.13 -4.01 11.33
N ARG A 79 -6.43 -3.47 12.33
CA ARG A 79 -6.65 -2.09 12.81
C ARG A 79 -5.69 -1.10 12.16
N TYR A 80 -4.86 -1.56 11.24
CA TYR A 80 -3.81 -0.73 10.67
C TYR A 80 -4.34 0.36 9.74
N TYR A 81 -5.33 0.00 8.91
CA TYR A 81 -6.02 0.91 8.03
C TYR A 81 -7.48 0.47 7.90
N GLN A 82 -8.40 1.43 7.97
CA GLN A 82 -9.83 1.24 7.80
C GLN A 82 -10.37 2.44 7.01
N GLY A 83 -11.03 2.19 5.88
CA GLY A 83 -11.60 3.24 5.04
C GLY A 83 -12.53 4.16 5.83
N GLY A 84 -12.40 5.47 5.60
CA GLY A 84 -13.22 6.50 6.26
C GLY A 84 -12.81 6.82 7.70
N THR A 85 -11.74 6.22 8.22
CA THR A 85 -11.18 6.56 9.54
C THR A 85 -9.89 7.39 9.41
N PRO A 86 -9.61 8.33 10.32
CA PRO A 86 -8.37 9.09 10.26
C PRO A 86 -7.12 8.21 10.24
N THR A 87 -6.18 8.55 9.35
CA THR A 87 -4.89 7.87 9.19
C THR A 87 -3.78 8.91 8.95
N THR A 88 -2.61 8.47 8.50
CA THR A 88 -1.49 9.35 8.14
C THR A 88 -1.29 9.35 6.62
N PHE A 89 -0.73 10.43 6.08
CA PHE A 89 -0.48 10.52 4.64
C PHE A 89 0.49 9.44 4.13
N GLU A 90 1.46 9.05 4.96
CA GLU A 90 2.45 8.02 4.67
C GLU A 90 1.78 6.66 4.47
N ILE A 91 0.90 6.27 5.40
CA ILE A 91 0.09 5.04 5.30
C ILE A 91 -0.76 5.06 4.03
N ILE A 92 -1.57 6.09 3.82
CA ILE A 92 -2.55 6.09 2.73
C ILE A 92 -1.88 6.16 1.35
N SER A 93 -0.80 6.94 1.21
CA SER A 93 -0.05 7.03 -0.05
C SER A 93 0.74 5.75 -0.34
N GLY A 94 1.39 5.17 0.67
CA GLY A 94 2.11 3.90 0.52
C GLY A 94 1.17 2.76 0.17
N LEU A 95 0.03 2.65 0.85
CA LEU A 95 -0.99 1.66 0.51
C LEU A 95 -1.57 1.88 -0.90
N LEU A 96 -1.78 3.14 -1.33
CA LEU A 96 -2.27 3.41 -2.69
C LEU A 96 -1.26 2.94 -3.75
N ARG A 97 0.03 3.27 -3.59
CA ARG A 97 1.09 2.80 -4.50
C ARG A 97 1.16 1.27 -4.56
N MET A 98 1.19 0.62 -3.39
CA MET A 98 1.31 -0.83 -3.30
C MET A 98 0.07 -1.55 -3.83
N SER A 99 -1.13 -1.03 -3.53
CA SER A 99 -2.37 -1.59 -4.07
C SER A 99 -2.47 -1.48 -5.58
N THR A 100 -1.99 -0.39 -6.17
CA THR A 100 -1.87 -0.27 -7.63
C THR A 100 -0.85 -1.26 -8.20
N LYS A 101 0.36 -1.32 -7.62
CA LYS A 101 1.45 -2.16 -8.15
C LYS A 101 1.11 -3.65 -8.09
N TYR A 102 0.54 -4.10 -6.97
CA TYR A 102 0.25 -5.51 -6.71
C TYR A 102 -1.20 -5.90 -7.02
N GLN A 103 -1.95 -5.05 -7.73
CA GLN A 103 -3.32 -5.34 -8.17
C GLN A 103 -4.25 -5.74 -7.02
N LEU A 104 -4.18 -5.00 -5.91
CA LEU A 104 -5.06 -5.17 -4.75
C LEU A 104 -6.33 -4.34 -4.96
N ASP A 105 -7.16 -4.73 -5.94
CA ASP A 105 -8.23 -3.87 -6.48
C ASP A 105 -9.24 -3.39 -5.41
N GLU A 106 -9.62 -4.26 -4.48
CA GLU A 106 -10.55 -3.90 -3.39
C GLU A 106 -9.93 -2.85 -2.46
N LEU A 107 -8.68 -3.06 -2.03
CA LEU A 107 -7.95 -2.10 -1.19
C LEU A 107 -7.74 -0.77 -1.93
N ARG A 108 -7.38 -0.84 -3.22
CA ARG A 108 -7.19 0.33 -4.07
C ARG A 108 -8.48 1.16 -4.14
N ALA A 109 -9.62 0.52 -4.42
CA ALA A 109 -10.91 1.18 -4.47
C ALA A 109 -11.30 1.81 -3.12
N GLU A 110 -11.04 1.12 -2.01
CA GLU A 110 -11.26 1.64 -0.65
C GLU A 110 -10.42 2.90 -0.38
N ILE A 111 -9.13 2.89 -0.74
CA ILE A 111 -8.24 4.04 -0.54
C ILE A 111 -8.63 5.24 -1.41
N ILE A 112 -8.98 5.01 -2.68
CA ILE A 112 -9.46 6.09 -3.55
C ILE A 112 -10.75 6.68 -3.00
N SER A 113 -11.69 5.84 -2.54
CA SER A 113 -12.94 6.29 -1.93
C SER A 113 -12.69 7.10 -0.67
N HIS A 114 -11.70 6.69 0.14
CA HIS A 114 -11.29 7.42 1.33
C HIS A 114 -10.71 8.80 0.96
N LEU A 115 -9.75 8.87 0.03
CA LEU A 115 -9.18 10.13 -0.43
C LEU A 115 -10.22 11.06 -1.09
N ALA A 116 -11.20 10.49 -1.79
CA ALA A 116 -12.27 11.23 -2.45
C ALA A 116 -13.21 11.97 -1.48
N LEU A 117 -13.16 11.67 -0.17
CA LEU A 117 -13.87 12.46 0.84
C LEU A 117 -13.28 13.88 0.95
N ALA A 118 -11.97 14.04 0.75
CA ALA A 118 -11.29 15.34 0.74
C ALA A 118 -11.00 15.85 -0.68
N TYR A 119 -10.89 14.94 -1.66
CA TYR A 119 -10.60 15.24 -3.06
C TYR A 119 -11.67 14.68 -4.01
N PRO A 120 -12.91 15.18 -3.92
CA PRO A 120 -13.99 14.68 -4.74
C PRO A 120 -13.81 15.03 -6.22
N SER A 121 -14.43 14.25 -7.10
CA SER A 121 -14.36 14.43 -8.54
C SER A 121 -15.42 15.38 -9.13
N THR A 122 -16.39 15.83 -8.32
CA THR A 122 -17.49 16.71 -8.77
C THR A 122 -17.56 17.99 -7.96
N LEU A 123 -18.07 19.06 -8.59
CA LEU A 123 -18.19 20.37 -7.96
C LEU A 123 -19.14 20.34 -6.76
N GLU A 124 -20.24 19.60 -6.85
CA GLU A 124 -21.24 19.49 -5.79
C GLU A 124 -20.62 18.92 -4.52
N LYS A 125 -19.90 17.81 -4.65
CA LYS A 125 -19.18 17.17 -3.54
C LYS A 125 -18.02 18.00 -3.03
N TYR A 126 -17.35 18.75 -3.91
CA TYR A 126 -16.30 19.68 -3.49
C TYR A 126 -16.85 20.76 -2.57
N ILE A 127 -17.98 21.37 -2.94
CA ILE A 127 -18.65 22.38 -2.12
C ILE A 127 -19.03 21.79 -0.75
N GLU A 128 -19.56 20.57 -0.71
CA GLU A 128 -19.86 19.85 0.54
C GLU A 128 -18.60 19.62 1.39
N ALA A 129 -17.50 19.18 0.78
CA ALA A 129 -16.25 18.84 1.48
C ALA A 129 -15.53 20.05 2.09
N VAL A 130 -15.65 21.24 1.47
CA VAL A 130 -15.04 22.47 1.99
C VAL A 130 -15.88 23.15 3.06
N GLU A 131 -17.13 22.72 3.29
CA GLU A 131 -17.95 23.29 4.34
C GLU A 131 -17.29 23.11 5.73
N PRO A 132 -17.18 24.18 6.55
CA PRO A 132 -16.47 24.13 7.83
C PRO A 132 -16.99 23.07 8.82
N LYS A 133 -18.25 22.63 8.66
CA LYS A 133 -18.88 21.62 9.50
C LYS A 133 -18.66 20.19 9.01
N ALA A 134 -18.21 20.01 7.76
CA ALA A 134 -18.03 18.72 7.11
C ALA A 134 -16.57 18.25 7.08
N GLN A 135 -15.61 19.11 7.49
CA GLN A 135 -14.19 18.77 7.49
C GLN A 135 -13.89 17.63 8.47
N LEU A 136 -13.82 16.40 7.96
CA LEU A 136 -13.18 15.28 8.62
C LEU A 136 -11.71 15.27 8.17
N PRO A 137 -10.74 15.63 9.01
CA PRO A 137 -9.34 15.53 8.62
C PRO A 137 -8.99 14.05 8.47
N LEU A 138 -8.92 13.57 7.22
CA LEU A 138 -8.53 12.20 6.88
C LEU A 138 -7.10 11.89 7.37
N PHE A 139 -6.26 12.91 7.35
CA PHE A 139 -4.91 12.93 7.89
C PHE A 139 -4.55 14.38 8.27
N PRO A 140 -3.55 14.61 9.14
CA PRO A 140 -3.11 15.96 9.49
C PRO A 140 -2.66 16.76 8.26
N PRO A 141 -3.05 18.04 8.13
CA PRO A 141 -2.66 18.85 6.99
C PRO A 141 -1.15 19.14 7.01
N PHE A 142 -0.54 19.24 5.83
CA PHE A 142 0.88 19.54 5.68
C PHE A 142 1.17 20.45 4.47
N GLU A 143 2.34 21.08 4.48
CA GLU A 143 2.76 21.99 3.41
C GLU A 143 2.90 21.23 2.08
N GLY A 144 2.31 21.77 1.02
CA GLY A 144 2.36 21.18 -0.32
C GLY A 144 1.40 19.99 -0.54
N GLN A 145 0.50 19.69 0.40
CA GLN A 145 -0.43 18.56 0.34
C GLN A 145 -1.13 18.37 -1.01
N HIS A 146 -1.68 19.43 -1.60
CA HIS A 146 -2.36 19.36 -2.89
C HIS A 146 -1.42 18.90 -4.02
N PHE A 147 -0.19 19.43 -4.06
CA PHE A 147 0.82 19.00 -5.04
C PHE A 147 1.19 17.54 -4.86
N THR A 148 1.33 17.09 -3.61
CA THR A 148 1.63 15.68 -3.31
C THR A 148 0.48 14.76 -3.72
N ILE A 149 -0.78 15.18 -3.53
CA ILE A 149 -1.96 14.43 -3.97
C ILE A 149 -2.04 14.37 -5.50
N VAL A 150 -1.75 15.47 -6.21
CA VAL A 150 -1.68 15.46 -7.68
C VAL A 150 -0.60 14.50 -8.18
N ALA A 151 0.60 14.51 -7.56
CA ALA A 151 1.67 13.58 -7.91
C ALA A 151 1.27 12.13 -7.65
N LEU A 152 0.68 11.85 -6.47
CA LEU A 152 0.18 10.53 -6.09
C LEU A 152 -0.93 10.03 -7.01
N ALA A 153 -1.87 10.90 -7.38
CA ALA A 153 -2.96 10.56 -8.29
C ALA A 153 -2.43 10.20 -9.69
N ARG A 154 -1.43 10.93 -10.18
CA ARG A 154 -0.80 10.65 -11.47
C ARG A 154 0.03 9.37 -11.46
N GLU A 155 0.85 9.15 -10.44
CA GLU A 155 1.72 7.96 -10.37
C GLU A 155 0.92 6.66 -10.17
N THR A 156 -0.25 6.74 -9.53
CA THR A 156 -1.10 5.57 -9.23
C THR A 156 -2.33 5.45 -10.13
N ASP A 157 -2.45 6.29 -11.17
CA ASP A 157 -3.62 6.36 -12.05
C ASP A 157 -4.96 6.54 -11.31
N ALA A 158 -4.95 7.30 -10.21
CA ALA A 158 -6.14 7.67 -9.44
C ALA A 158 -6.68 9.04 -9.91
N SER A 159 -7.01 9.14 -11.20
CA SER A 159 -7.41 10.39 -11.86
C SER A 159 -8.66 11.05 -11.27
N THR A 160 -9.50 10.29 -10.57
CA THR A 160 -10.68 10.78 -9.85
C THR A 160 -10.36 11.80 -8.76
N LEU A 161 -9.13 11.82 -8.24
CA LEU A 161 -8.68 12.75 -7.20
C LEU A 161 -8.23 14.11 -7.76
N LEU A 162 -7.94 14.20 -9.07
CA LEU A 162 -7.34 15.38 -9.68
C LEU A 162 -8.24 16.63 -9.69
N PRO A 163 -9.57 16.56 -9.93
CA PRO A 163 -10.40 17.76 -10.06
C PRO A 163 -10.38 18.69 -8.84
N ALA A 164 -10.33 18.15 -7.63
CA ALA A 164 -10.26 18.91 -6.39
C ALA A 164 -8.83 19.22 -5.91
N ALA A 165 -7.83 18.56 -6.49
CA ALA A 165 -6.44 18.70 -6.10
C ALA A 165 -5.67 19.76 -6.92
N LEU A 166 -6.20 20.15 -8.09
CA LEU A 166 -5.67 21.19 -8.98
C LEU A 166 -6.26 22.56 -8.64
#